data_AF-A0A6I5A0X8-F1
#
_entry.id   AF-A0A6I5A0X8-F1
#
_cell.length_a   1.000
_cell.length_b   1.000
_cell.length_c   1.000
_cell.angle_alpha   90.00
_cell.angle_beta   90.00
_cell.angle_gamma   90.00
#
_symmetry.space_group_name_H-M   'P 1'
#
loop_
_entity.id
_entity.type
_entity.pdbx_description
1 polymer ?
#
loop_
_entity_poly.entity_id
_entity_poly.type
_entity_poly.pdbx_seq_one_letter_code
_entity_poly.pdbx_strand_id
1 'polypeptide(L)' 'MSQTVDMAGAEKLLLEADFEDVKLLWSSSNYVYLAKLCSGDGQEIAAVYKPEAGETPLWDFPTGTLYA' A
#
# COMPACT_ATOMS: atom_id res chain seq x y z
N MET A 1 -13.88 4.32 14.17
CA MET A 1 -14.21 2.93 14.53
C MET A 1 -13.48 2.04 13.55
N SER A 2 -12.76 1.01 14.00
CA SER A 2 -12.09 0.07 13.08
C SER A 2 -13.15 -0.87 12.52
N GLN A 3 -13.45 -0.78 11.22
CA GLN A 3 -14.26 -1.79 10.56
C GLN A 3 -13.39 -3.02 10.34
N THR A 4 -13.86 -4.17 10.82
CA THR A 4 -13.25 -5.46 10.48
C THR A 4 -13.67 -5.82 9.07
N VAL A 5 -12.70 -5.82 8.15
CA VAL A 5 -12.84 -6.33 6.78
C VAL A 5 -12.22 -7.73 6.75
N ASP A 6 -12.87 -8.68 6.07
CA ASP A 6 -12.26 -9.99 5.81
C ASP A 6 -11.18 -9.89 4.71
N MET A 7 -10.42 -10.97 4.48
CA MET A 7 -9.30 -10.93 3.54
C MET A 7 -9.76 -10.65 2.10
N ALA A 8 -10.90 -11.21 1.69
CA ALA A 8 -11.44 -11.02 0.34
C ALA A 8 -11.93 -9.58 0.12
N GLY A 9 -12.61 -9.01 1.12
CA GLY A 9 -13.02 -7.61 1.10
C GLY A 9 -11.82 -6.67 1.11
N ALA A 10 -10.77 -6.99 1.87
CA ALA A 10 -9.55 -6.19 1.91
C ALA A 10 -8.84 -6.20 0.55
N GLU A 11 -8.70 -7.37 -0.08
CA GLU A 11 -8.11 -7.50 -1.42
C GLU A 11 -8.90 -6.69 -2.46
N LYS A 12 -10.23 -6.80 -2.45
CA LYS A 12 -11.09 -6.02 -3.35
C LYS A 12 -10.86 -4.52 -3.18
N LEU A 13 -10.84 -4.03 -1.94
CA LEU A 13 -10.61 -2.61 -1.66
C LEU A 13 -9.22 -2.16 -2.10
N LEU A 14 -8.18 -2.98 -1.90
CA LEU A 14 -6.83 -2.66 -2.37
C LEU A 14 -6.72 -2.57 -3.89
N LEU A 15 -7.55 -3.31 -4.63
CA LEU A 15 -7.55 -3.32 -6.10
C LEU A 15 -8.41 -2.21 -6.72
N GLU A 16 -9.52 -1.84 -6.07
CA GLU A 16 -10.56 -0.99 -6.68
C GLU A 16 -10.65 0.42 -6.08
N ALA A 17 -10.16 0.64 -4.86
CA ALA A 17 -10.30 1.93 -4.19
C ALA A 17 -9.32 2.98 -4.74
N ASP A 18 -9.75 4.25 -4.72
CA ASP A 18 -8.95 5.38 -5.17
C ASP A 18 -8.01 5.86 -4.05
N PHE A 19 -6.82 6.34 -4.43
CA PHE A 19 -5.89 6.99 -3.51
C PHE A 19 -6.36 8.42 -3.19
N GLU A 20 -6.61 8.71 -1.91
CA GLU A 20 -6.93 10.07 -1.46
C GLU A 20 -5.73 10.81 -0.87
N ASP A 21 -4.86 10.11 -0.15
CA ASP A 21 -3.68 10.68 0.50
C ASP A 21 -2.57 9.63 0.62
N VAL A 22 -1.31 10.07 0.62
CA VAL A 22 -0.13 9.19 0.68
C VAL A 22 0.95 9.87 1.52
N LYS A 23 1.36 9.22 2.61
CA LYS A 23 2.38 9.75 3.53
C LYS A 23 3.57 8.82 3.66
N LEU A 24 4.78 9.37 3.56
CA LEU A 24 6.02 8.60 3.69
C LEU A 24 6.18 8.03 5.11
N LEU A 25 6.54 6.75 5.21
CA LEU A 25 6.98 6.10 6.43
C LEU A 25 8.51 6.12 6.48
N TRP A 26 9.05 6.98 7.34
CA TRP A 26 10.48 7.30 7.44
C TRP A 26 11.42 6.18 7.93
N SER A 27 10.88 5.06 8.42
CA SER A 27 11.67 4.01 9.09
C SER A 27 11.68 2.72 8.28
N SER A 28 12.07 2.82 7.00
CA SER A 28 12.22 1.67 6.11
C SER A 28 13.42 1.83 5.17
N SER A 29 13.97 0.72 4.70
CA SER A 29 15.06 0.70 3.71
C SER A 29 14.58 0.91 2.27
N ASN A 30 13.27 0.72 2.02
CA ASN A 30 12.61 1.10 0.77
C ASN A 30 11.74 2.35 1.03
N TYR A 31 11.31 3.02 -0.03
CA TYR A 31 10.20 3.97 0.08
C TYR A 31 8.91 3.21 0.37
N VAL A 32 8.37 3.44 1.56
CA VAL A 32 7.11 2.87 2.02
C VAL A 32 6.19 4.01 2.40
N TYR A 33 4.92 3.92 2.00
CA TYR A 33 3.92 4.94 2.29
C TYR A 33 2.72 4.35 3.02
N LEU A 34 2.13 5.15 3.90
CA LEU A 34 0.77 4.94 4.38
C LEU A 34 -0.18 5.65 3.42
N ALA A 35 -0.94 4.87 2.65
CA ALA A 35 -1.96 5.35 1.75
C ALA A 35 -3.33 5.35 2.44
N LYS A 36 -4.10 6.42 2.26
CA LYS A 36 -5.53 6.46 2.54
C LYS A 36 -6.26 6.14 1.24
N LEU A 37 -7.03 5.06 1.23
CA LEU A 37 -7.84 4.64 0.10
C LEU A 37 -9.32 4.84 0.40
N CYS A 38 -10.09 5.19 -0.62
CA CYS A 38 -11.53 5.37 -0.53
C CYS A 38 -12.22 4.64 -1.68
N SER A 39 -13.13 3.74 -1.34
CA SER A 39 -13.99 3.04 -2.30
C SER A 39 -15.15 3.94 -2.74
N GLY A 40 -15.70 3.70 -3.93
CA GLY A 40 -16.81 4.49 -4.48
C GLY A 40 -18.10 4.44 -3.63
N ASP A 41 -18.22 3.49 -2.70
CA ASP A 41 -19.30 3.41 -1.71
C ASP A 41 -19.01 4.17 -0.40
N GLY A 42 -17.89 4.89 -0.33
CA GLY A 42 -17.47 5.71 0.81
C GLY A 42 -16.73 4.95 1.90
N GLN A 43 -16.36 3.69 1.66
CA GLN A 43 -15.54 2.93 2.60
C GLN A 43 -14.08 3.40 2.55
N GLU A 44 -13.53 3.81 3.69
CA GLU A 44 -12.13 4.23 3.81
C GLU A 44 -11.27 3.14 4.46
N ILE A 45 -10.09 2.89 3.89
CA ILE A 45 -9.06 2.01 4.48
C ILE A 45 -7.68 2.66 4.45
N ALA A 46 -6.83 2.22 5.37
CA ALA A 46 -5.40 2.52 5.31
C ALA A 46 -4.66 1.33 4.70
N ALA A 47 -3.76 1.60 3.76
CA ALA A 47 -2.94 0.59 3.09
C ALA A 47 -1.45 0.95 3.17
N VAL A 48 -0.60 -0.07 3.15
CA VAL A 48 0.83 0.11 2.95
C VAL A 48 1.09 0.03 1.46
N TYR A 49 1.74 1.05 0.90
CA TYR A 49 2.10 1.12 -0.51
C TYR A 49 3.62 1.19 -0.66
N LYS A 50 4.20 0.29 -1.44
CA LYS A 50 5.61 0.26 -1.81
C LYS A 50 5.74 0.23 -3.33
N PRO A 51 6.04 1.36 -3.98
CA PRO A 51 6.25 1.36 -5.43
C PRO A 51 7.56 0.66 -5.81
N GLU A 52 7.60 0.07 -7.00
CA GLU A 52 8.82 -0.49 -7.63
C GLU A 52 9.95 0.55 -7.70
N ALA A 53 9.63 1.78 -8.12
CA ALA A 53 10.58 2.89 -8.18
C ALA A 53 11.13 3.30 -6.80
N GLY A 54 10.50 2.82 -5.72
CA GLY A 54 10.89 3.05 -4.34
C GLY A 54 11.84 2.01 -3.76
N GLU A 55 12.23 1.01 -4.54
CA GLU A 55 13.13 -0.04 -4.07
C GLU A 55 14.56 0.44 -3.89
N THR A 56 15.20 -0.06 -2.82
CA THR A 56 16.64 -0.13 -2.70
C THR A 56 17.09 -1.53 -3.14
N PRO A 57 17.77 -1.68 -4.29
CA PRO A 57 18.18 -2.99 -4.80
C PRO A 57 19.10 -3.73 -3.81
N LEU A 58 18.90 -5.04 -3.71
CA LEU A 58 19.75 -5.95 -2.94
C LEU A 58 20.57 -6.82 -3.89
N TRP A 59 21.81 -7.14 -3.50
CA TRP A 59 22.76 -7.86 -4.37
C TRP A 59 22.36 -9.31 -4.65
N ASP A 60 21.53 -9.89 -3.79
CA ASP A 60 21.03 -11.27 -3.82
C ASP A 60 19.64 -11.42 -4.47
N PHE A 61 19.04 -10.32 -4.95
CA PHE A 61 17.73 -10.31 -5.59
C PHE A 61 17.77 -9.62 -6.97
N PRO A 62 16.93 -10.04 -7.93
CA PRO A 62 16.70 -9.26 -9.13
C PRO A 62 16.16 -7.86 -8.79
N THR A 63 16.48 -6.85 -9.59
CA THR A 63 15.92 -5.50 -9.44
C THR A 63 14.43 -5.51 -9.77
N GLY A 64 13.61 -4.77 -9.00
CA GLY A 64 12.18 -4.63 -9.25
C GLY A 64 11.35 -5.81 -8.72
N THR A 65 11.77 -6.43 -7.62
CA THR A 65 11.06 -7.60 -7.03
C THR A 65 10.76 -7.46 -5.54
N LEU A 66 11.01 -6.29 -4.96
CA LEU A 66 10.90 -5.98 -3.53
C LEU A 66 9.76 -4.99 -3.21
N TYR A 67 8.89 -4.72 -4.18
CA TYR A 67 7.71 -3.84 -4.07
C TYR A 67 6.43 -4.62 -3.71
N ALA A 68 5.45 -3.91 -3.17
CA ALA A 68 4.16 -4.46 -2.73
C ALA A 68 3.10 -3.36 -2.55
#